data_AF-A0A962DKC2-F1
#
_entry.id   AF-A0A962DKC2-F1
#
_cell.length_a   1.000
_cell.length_b   1.000
_cell.length_c   1.000
_cell.angle_alpha   90.00
_cell.angle_beta   90.00
_cell.angle_gamma   90.00
#
_symmetry.space_group_name_H-M   'P 1'
#
loop_
_entity.id
_entity.type
_entity.pdbx_description
1 polymer ?
#
loop_
_entity_poly.entity_id
_entity_poly.type
_entity_poly.pdbx_seq_one_letter_code
_entity_poly.pdbx_strand_id
1 'polypeptide(L)' 'MGHGPRVLLASQSPYRRELLGRLLSAFECFTPDIDESPLPGEPPG' A
#
# COMPACT_ATOMS: atom_id res chain seq x y z
N MET A 1 -8.60 19.50 17.16
CA MET A 1 -8.96 18.48 16.15
C MET A 1 -7.66 17.89 15.63
N GLY A 2 -7.31 16.68 16.08
CA GLY A 2 -6.02 16.06 15.73
C GLY A 2 -5.95 15.73 14.24
N HIS A 3 -4.79 15.96 13.63
CA HIS A 3 -4.51 15.46 12.28
C HIS A 3 -4.60 13.93 12.33
N GLY A 4 -5.40 13.33 11.43
CA GLY A 4 -5.44 11.87 11.28
C GLY A 4 -4.04 11.31 10.98
N PRO A 5 -3.84 10.00 11.14
CA PRO A 5 -2.56 9.38 10.83
C PRO A 5 -2.19 9.68 9.37
N ARG A 6 -0.92 9.99 9.13
CA ARG A 6 -0.39 10.07 7.77
C ARG A 6 -0.33 8.66 7.19
N VAL A 7 -0.85 8.51 5.98
CA VAL A 7 -0.92 7.21 5.30
C VAL A 7 -0.03 7.24 4.06
N LEU A 8 0.75 6.17 3.90
CA LEU A 8 1.58 5.89 2.72
C LEU A 8 1.07 4.60 2.07
N LEU A 9 0.69 4.67 0.80
CA LEU A 9 0.39 3.49 -0.02
C LEU A 9 1.69 2.94 -0.59
N ALA A 10 2.21 1.87 0.01
CA ALA A 10 3.39 1.13 -0.47
C ALA A 10 3.04 0.17 -1.62
N SER A 11 2.38 0.68 -2.67
CA SER A 11 2.04 -0.10 -3.86
C SER A 11 1.99 0.76 -5.11
N GLN A 12 2.49 0.23 -6.22
CA GLN A 12 2.36 0.83 -7.55
C GLN A 12 1.03 0.54 -8.25
N SER A 13 0.16 -0.28 -7.68
CA SER A 13 -1.09 -0.67 -8.33
C SER A 13 -2.03 0.54 -8.52
N PRO A 14 -2.38 0.92 -9.76
CA PRO A 14 -3.33 2.00 -10.01
C PRO A 14 -4.69 1.73 -9.35
N TYR A 15 -5.12 0.46 -9.37
CA TYR A 15 -6.36 0.02 -8.75
C TYR A 15 -6.37 0.21 -7.22
N ARG A 16 -5.27 -0.15 -6.53
CA ARG A 16 -5.16 0.07 -5.07
C ARG A 16 -5.18 1.56 -4.71
N ARG A 17 -4.55 2.41 -5.52
CA ARG A 17 -4.59 3.86 -5.35
C ARG A 17 -6.00 4.42 -5.47
N GLU A 18 -6.72 4.01 -6.51
CA GLU A 18 -8.12 4.42 -6.71
C GLU A 18 -9.02 3.97 -5.56
N LEU A 19 -8.84 2.74 -5.07
CA LEU A 19 -9.61 2.21 -3.95
C LEU A 19 -9.35 2.99 -2.65
N LEU A 20 -8.09 3.25 -2.31
CA LEU A 20 -7.72 4.01 -1.11
C LEU A 20 -8.23 5.45 -1.17
N GLY A 21 -8.22 6.07 -2.36
CA GLY A 21 -8.76 7.42 -2.59
C GLY A 21 -10.25 7.57 -2.34
N ARG A 22 -11.01 6.47 -2.24
CA ARG A 22 -12.42 6.49 -1.81
C ARG A 22 -12.59 6.66 -0.29
N LEU A 23 -11.56 6.33 0.49
CA LEU A 23 -11.57 6.34 1.95
C LEU A 23 -10.80 7.52 2.54
N LEU A 24 -9.71 7.93 1.88
CA LEU A 24 -8.79 8.97 2.35
C LEU A 24 -8.59 10.04 1.27
N SER A 25 -8.76 11.30 1.67
CA SER A 25 -8.51 12.45 0.81
C SER A 25 -7.03 12.83 0.72
N ALA A 26 -6.20 12.38 1.66
CA ALA A 26 -4.77 12.67 1.70
C ALA A 26 -3.96 11.41 2.06
N PHE A 27 -3.12 10.96 1.13
CA PHE A 27 -2.12 9.91 1.31
C PHE A 27 -1.04 10.06 0.24
N GLU A 28 0.14 9.51 0.49
CA GLU A 28 1.25 9.47 -0.45
C GLU A 28 1.39 8.08 -1.08
N CYS A 29 2.00 7.98 -2.26
CA CYS A 29 2.28 6.70 -2.91
C CYS A 29 3.78 6.46 -2.97
N PHE A 30 4.21 5.26 -2.61
CA PHE A 30 5.60 4.83 -2.69
C PHE A 30 5.70 3.44 -3.31
N THR A 31 6.76 3.24 -4.10
CA THR A 31 7.09 1.94 -4.68
C THR A 31 8.15 1.29 -3.83
N PRO A 32 7.85 0.19 -3.12
CA PRO A 32 8.88 -0.57 -2.46
C PRO A 32 9.70 -1.34 -3.51
N ASP A 33 11.03 -1.29 -3.36
CA ASP A 33 11.96 -2.19 -4.03
C ASP A 33 12.23 -3.35 -3.08
N ILE A 34 11.42 -4.41 -3.19
CA ILE A 34 11.45 -5.57 -2.29
C ILE A 34 11.39 -6.87 -3.09
N ASP A 35 11.99 -7.92 -2.54
CA ASP A 35 11.88 -9.27 -3.07
C ASP A 35 10.58 -9.91 -2.58
N GLU A 36 9.62 -10.10 -3.49
CA GLU A 36 8.34 -10.75 -3.23
C GLU A 36 8.41 -12.29 -3.44
N SER A 37 9.60 -12.86 -3.68
CA SER A 37 9.75 -14.30 -3.89
C SER A 37 9.29 -15.08 -2.65
N PRO A 38 8.41 -16.07 -2.80
CA PRO A 38 7.98 -16.89 -1.67
C PRO A 38 9.16 -17.67 -1.12
N LEU A 39 9.19 -17.84 0.20
CA LEU A 39 10.21 -18.67 0.84
C LEU A 39 9.96 -20.16 0.52
N PRO A 40 11.01 -21.00 0.53
CA PRO A 40 10.84 -22.43 0.30
C PRO A 40 9.83 -23.07 1.26
N GLY A 41 8.75 -23.64 0.71
CA GLY A 41 7.68 -24.27 1.50
C GLY A 41 6.64 -23.30 2.07
N GLU A 42 6.72 -22.02 1.76
CA GLU A 42 5.70 -21.05 2.13
C GLU A 42 4.39 -21.35 1.37
N PRO A 43 3.26 -21.55 2.07
CA PRO A 43 1.97 -21.68 1.39
C PRO A 43 1.60 -20.34 0.75
N PRO A 44 0.76 -20.32 -0.30
CA PRO A 44 0.18 -19.08 -0.78
C PRO A 44 -0.57 -18.37 0.37
N GLY A 45 -0.36 -17.05 0.45
CA GLY A 45 -1.07 -16.16 1.38
C GLY A 45 -2.51 -15.88 0.99
#